data_AF-A0A3M1CY39-F1
#
_entry.id   AF-A0A3M1CY39-F1
#
_cell.length_a   1.000
_cell.length_b   1.000
_cell.length_c   1.000
_cell.angle_alpha   90.00
_cell.angle_beta   90.00
_cell.angle_gamma   90.00
#
_symmetry.space_group_name_H-M   'P 1'
#
loop_
_entity.id
_entity.type
_entity.pdbx_description
1 polymer ?
#
loop_
_entity_poly.entity_id
_entity_poly.type
_entity_poly.pdbx_seq_one_letter_code
_entity_poly.pdbx_strand_id
1 'polypeptide(L)'
;MNHLRAFLVLVAHLLLLLLGTPGLDLMKPEDFDEPAEQEAARARHGPLLGALLVEIAWVDEHLRLPVYERVAPIQRPFRARQSWHLYRDGPDRVRRLEIRVDGRLVHRSADPAHAWGAAWLRNRRIRPVMQAVARRPGSPNRRGMVRAIIHAARRDFPEAGEITVTATRAPFPGTEAAPTHRYVAVAPDWAVVEERAPW
;
A
#
# COMPACT_ATOMS: atom_id res chain seq x y z
N MET A 1 25.21 -30.77 -21.21
CA MET A 1 24.00 -29.97 -21.55
C MET A 1 22.84 -30.15 -20.57
N ASN A 2 22.53 -31.37 -20.09
CA ASN A 2 21.37 -31.62 -19.22
C ASN A 2 21.40 -30.87 -17.87
N HIS A 3 22.57 -30.77 -17.24
CA HIS A 3 22.73 -30.04 -15.97
C HIS A 3 22.48 -28.53 -16.10
N LEU A 4 22.96 -27.90 -17.18
CA LEU A 4 22.71 -26.48 -17.45
C LEU A 4 21.22 -26.20 -17.66
N ARG A 5 20.53 -27.08 -18.41
CA ARG A 5 19.08 -26.96 -18.60
C ARG A 5 18.32 -27.11 -17.29
N ALA A 6 18.67 -28.10 -16.48
CA ALA A 6 18.04 -28.31 -15.17
C ALA A 6 18.25 -27.10 -14.24
N PHE A 7 19.46 -26.55 -14.22
CA PHE A 7 19.79 -25.36 -13.45
C PHE A 7 18.94 -24.14 -13.90
N LEU A 8 18.85 -23.89 -15.20
CA LEU A 8 18.04 -22.78 -15.72
C LEU A 8 16.54 -22.94 -15.41
N VAL A 9 16.02 -24.17 -15.49
CA VAL A 9 14.62 -24.46 -15.12
C VAL A 9 14.39 -24.19 -13.63
N LEU A 10 15.32 -24.60 -12.76
CA LEU A 10 15.24 -24.34 -11.32
C LEU A 10 15.26 -22.84 -11.01
N VAL A 11 16.18 -22.09 -11.62
CA VAL A 11 16.27 -20.63 -11.47
C VAL A 11 14.99 -19.96 -11.95
N ALA A 12 14.44 -20.37 -13.10
CA ALA A 12 13.17 -19.84 -13.60
C ALA A 12 12.00 -20.12 -12.65
N HIS A 13 11.91 -21.33 -12.08
CA HIS A 13 10.88 -21.66 -11.08
C HIS A 13 11.03 -20.83 -9.81
N LEU A 14 12.25 -20.66 -9.31
CA LEU A 14 12.51 -19.82 -8.14
C LEU A 14 12.10 -18.37 -8.40
N LEU A 15 12.45 -17.81 -9.56
CA LEU A 15 12.03 -16.46 -9.96
C LEU A 15 10.52 -16.33 -10.08
N LEU A 16 9.84 -17.33 -10.65
CA LEU A 16 8.38 -17.34 -10.75
C LEU A 16 7.70 -17.44 -9.39
N LEU A 17 8.27 -18.21 -8.45
CA LEU A 17 7.79 -18.29 -7.08
C LEU A 17 7.94 -16.91 -6.40
N LEU A 18 9.14 -16.33 -6.42
CA LEU A 18 9.43 -15.02 -5.84
C LEU A 18 8.52 -13.93 -6.42
N LEU A 19 8.36 -13.87 -7.75
CA LEU A 19 7.54 -12.84 -8.40
C LEU A 19 6.03 -13.11 -8.27
N GLY A 20 5.63 -14.36 -8.06
CA GLY A 20 4.26 -14.84 -8.21
C GLY A 20 3.54 -15.18 -6.91
N THR A 21 4.15 -15.03 -5.73
CA THR A 21 3.45 -15.27 -4.45
C THR A 21 2.73 -14.00 -3.95
N PRO A 22 1.41 -13.86 -4.15
CA PRO A 22 0.66 -12.74 -3.59
C PRO A 22 0.47 -12.93 -2.08
N GLY A 23 0.72 -11.88 -1.30
CA GLY A 23 0.29 -11.83 0.12
C GLY A 23 1.41 -11.65 1.13
N LEU A 24 2.68 -11.74 0.74
CA LEU A 24 3.80 -11.40 1.62
C LEU A 24 3.91 -9.90 1.86
N ASP A 25 3.40 -9.06 0.95
CA ASP A 25 3.34 -7.61 1.12
C ASP A 25 2.59 -7.14 2.39
N LEU A 26 1.81 -8.01 3.04
CA LEU A 26 1.05 -7.68 4.27
C LEU A 26 1.81 -7.99 5.56
N MET A 27 2.88 -8.77 5.49
CA MET A 27 3.83 -8.95 6.58
C MET A 27 4.93 -7.93 6.34
N LYS A 28 5.10 -6.99 7.26
CA LYS A 28 6.26 -6.11 7.15
C LYS A 28 7.47 -6.91 7.65
N PRO A 29 8.61 -6.89 6.95
CA PRO A 29 9.84 -7.45 7.47
C PRO A 29 10.18 -6.90 8.86
N GLU A 30 9.93 -5.60 9.04
CA GLU A 30 9.98 -4.84 10.29
C GLU A 30 9.20 -5.48 11.45
N ASP A 31 8.18 -6.29 11.19
CA ASP A 31 7.36 -6.95 12.24
C ASP A 31 8.08 -8.17 12.88
N PHE A 32 9.30 -8.51 12.43
CA PHE A 32 10.07 -9.67 12.88
C PHE A 32 11.57 -9.38 13.10
N ASP A 33 11.98 -8.11 13.11
CA ASP A 33 13.39 -7.73 13.28
C ASP A 33 13.87 -7.97 14.71
N GLU A 34 12.98 -7.80 15.70
CA GLU A 34 13.33 -7.99 17.10
C GLU A 34 13.12 -9.46 17.55
N PRO A 35 14.04 -10.02 18.36
CA PRO A 35 13.87 -11.36 18.93
C PRO A 35 12.54 -11.53 19.69
N ALA A 36 12.07 -10.46 20.34
CA ALA A 36 10.79 -10.45 21.06
C ALA A 36 9.58 -10.62 20.13
N GLU A 37 9.63 -10.07 18.92
CA GLU A 37 8.57 -10.16 17.92
C GLU A 37 8.54 -11.54 17.27
N GLN A 38 9.71 -12.12 17.00
CA GLN A 38 9.85 -13.50 16.55
C GLN A 38 9.31 -14.50 17.59
N GLU A 39 9.59 -14.28 18.87
CA GLU A 39 9.04 -15.06 19.99
C GLU A 39 7.52 -14.92 20.07
N ALA A 40 7.00 -13.70 19.94
CA ALA A 40 5.56 -13.43 19.92
C ALA A 40 4.85 -14.12 18.74
N ALA A 41 5.47 -14.14 17.56
CA ALA A 41 4.97 -14.86 16.40
C ALA A 41 4.89 -16.37 16.63
N ARG A 42 5.93 -16.97 17.23
CA ARG A 42 5.96 -18.39 17.63
C ARG A 42 4.92 -18.70 18.70
N ALA A 43 4.74 -17.82 19.68
CA ALA A 43 3.72 -17.98 20.71
C ALA A 43 2.29 -17.93 20.12
N ARG A 44 2.06 -17.05 19.14
CA ARG A 44 0.74 -16.85 18.52
C ARG A 44 0.36 -17.94 17.51
N HIS A 45 1.32 -18.40 16.72
CA HIS A 45 1.08 -19.29 15.57
C HIS A 45 1.59 -20.72 15.79
N GLY A 46 2.27 -20.97 16.91
CA GLY A 46 2.98 -22.21 17.20
C GLY A 46 4.43 -22.17 16.71
N PRO A 47 5.30 -23.03 17.26
CA PRO A 47 6.75 -22.96 17.04
C PRO A 47 7.13 -23.16 15.56
N LEU A 48 6.48 -24.11 14.88
CA LEU A 48 6.79 -24.43 13.48
C LEU A 48 6.31 -23.34 12.52
N LEU A 49 5.04 -22.92 12.64
CA LEU A 49 4.45 -21.92 11.75
C LEU A 49 5.04 -20.53 12.01
N GLY A 50 5.29 -20.16 13.27
CA GLY A 50 5.95 -18.90 13.62
C GLY A 50 7.37 -18.81 13.07
N ALA A 51 8.17 -19.87 13.19
CA ALA A 51 9.50 -19.91 12.58
C ALA A 51 9.43 -19.79 11.05
N LEU A 52 8.49 -20.49 10.41
CA LEU A 52 8.28 -20.39 8.96
C LEU A 52 7.91 -18.97 8.52
N LEU A 53 7.08 -18.24 9.29
CA LEU A 53 6.71 -16.86 8.97
C LEU A 53 7.90 -15.90 9.04
N VAL A 54 8.78 -16.06 10.04
CA VAL A 54 10.02 -15.27 10.17
C VAL A 54 10.95 -15.51 8.98
N GLU A 55 11.16 -16.78 8.62
CA GLU A 55 11.99 -17.12 7.45
C GLU A 55 11.39 -16.59 6.14
N ILE A 56 10.07 -16.66 5.99
CA ILE A 56 9.36 -16.08 4.84
C ILE A 56 9.56 -14.56 4.78
N ALA A 57 9.45 -13.86 5.90
CA ALA A 57 9.68 -12.41 5.97
C ALA A 57 11.11 -12.05 5.58
N TRP A 58 12.10 -12.81 6.07
CA TRP A 58 13.51 -12.63 5.69
C TRP A 58 13.73 -12.84 4.18
N VAL A 59 13.19 -13.92 3.61
CA VAL A 59 13.25 -14.20 2.16
C VAL A 59 12.57 -13.09 1.37
N ASP A 60 11.45 -12.55 1.87
CA ASP A 60 10.74 -11.45 1.24
C ASP A 60 11.63 -10.21 1.12
N GLU A 61 12.26 -9.80 2.22
CA GLU A 61 13.08 -8.60 2.30
C GLU A 61 14.40 -8.71 1.57
N HIS A 62 15.12 -9.83 1.75
CA HIS A 62 16.49 -9.95 1.27
C HIS A 62 16.60 -10.51 -0.14
N LEU A 63 15.58 -11.25 -0.60
CA LEU A 63 15.59 -11.89 -1.92
C LEU A 63 14.48 -11.36 -2.81
N ARG A 64 13.21 -11.41 -2.37
CA ARG A 64 12.08 -11.10 -3.25
C ARG A 64 12.04 -9.61 -3.60
N LEU A 65 12.04 -8.71 -2.62
CA LEU A 65 11.90 -7.28 -2.83
C LEU A 65 13.01 -6.70 -3.72
N PRO A 66 14.32 -7.00 -3.50
CA PRO A 66 15.38 -6.48 -4.36
C PRO A 66 15.28 -6.96 -5.81
N VAL A 67 14.90 -8.24 -6.01
CA VAL A 67 14.67 -8.78 -7.35
C VAL A 67 13.44 -8.12 -7.99
N TYR A 68 12.36 -7.98 -7.24
CA TYR A 68 11.14 -7.32 -7.69
C TYR A 68 11.41 -5.87 -8.11
N GLU A 69 12.11 -5.08 -7.29
CA GLU A 69 12.43 -3.68 -7.58
C GLU A 69 13.29 -3.52 -8.83
N ARG A 70 14.26 -4.41 -9.05
CA ARG A 70 15.09 -4.40 -10.26
C ARG A 70 14.33 -4.76 -11.53
N VAL A 71 13.35 -5.66 -11.43
CA VAL A 71 12.54 -6.12 -12.57
C VAL A 71 11.31 -5.22 -12.80
N ALA A 72 10.89 -4.45 -11.80
CA ALA A 72 9.71 -3.59 -11.84
C ALA A 72 9.68 -2.54 -12.97
N PRO A 73 10.80 -1.93 -13.42
CA PRO A 73 10.82 -1.04 -14.58
C PRO A 73 10.47 -1.78 -15.89
N ILE A 74 10.91 -3.03 -16.03
CA ILE A 74 10.66 -3.88 -17.19
C ILE A 74 9.23 -4.42 -17.18
N GLN A 75 8.63 -4.64 -15.99
CA GLN A 75 7.24 -5.08 -15.89
C GLN A 75 6.21 -4.04 -16.38
N ARG A 76 6.56 -2.75 -16.43
CA ARG A 76 5.68 -1.67 -16.90
C ARG A 76 5.31 -1.80 -18.39
N PRO A 77 6.26 -1.90 -19.35
CA PRO A 77 5.92 -2.06 -20.77
C PRO A 77 5.18 -3.36 -21.07
N PHE A 78 5.49 -4.46 -20.37
CA PHE A 78 4.80 -5.74 -20.55
C PHE A 78 3.40 -5.80 -19.89
N ARG A 79 2.95 -4.73 -19.22
CA ARG A 79 1.70 -4.71 -18.44
C ARG A 79 1.60 -5.80 -17.37
N ALA A 80 2.71 -6.49 -17.06
CA ALA A 80 2.82 -7.49 -16.01
C ALA A 80 2.67 -6.83 -14.64
N ARG A 81 3.20 -5.61 -14.51
CA ARG A 81 2.77 -4.69 -13.46
C ARG A 81 1.43 -4.16 -13.92
N GLN A 82 0.34 -4.83 -13.53
CA GLN A 82 -0.94 -4.16 -13.48
C GLN A 82 -0.81 -3.04 -12.44
N SER A 83 -0.29 -1.88 -12.86
CA SER A 83 -0.55 -0.63 -12.17
C SER A 83 -2.04 -0.39 -12.39
N TRP A 84 -2.85 -1.08 -11.59
CA TRP A 84 -4.28 -0.86 -11.51
C TRP A 84 -4.41 0.60 -11.12
N HIS A 85 -4.61 1.47 -12.11
CA HIS A 85 -4.83 2.90 -11.94
C HIS A 85 -6.01 3.01 -10.99
N LEU A 86 -5.72 3.23 -9.71
CA LEU A 86 -6.58 2.73 -8.64
C LEU A 86 -8.00 3.29 -8.75
N TYR A 87 -8.15 4.45 -9.38
CA TYR A 87 -9.43 5.13 -9.55
C TYR A 87 -9.53 5.81 -10.93
N ARG A 88 -9.48 5.05 -12.04
CA ARG A 88 -9.86 5.62 -13.35
C ARG A 88 -11.29 6.15 -13.28
N ASP A 89 -11.44 7.40 -13.73
CA ASP A 89 -12.71 8.13 -13.76
C ASP A 89 -13.09 8.44 -15.21
N GLY A 90 -12.82 7.47 -16.10
CA GLY A 90 -12.91 7.60 -17.56
C GLY A 90 -11.55 7.38 -18.25
N PRO A 91 -11.50 7.55 -19.59
CA PRO A 91 -10.25 7.51 -20.35
C PRO A 91 -9.32 8.69 -20.02
N ASP A 92 -9.91 9.88 -19.77
CA ASP A 92 -9.15 11.13 -19.70
C ASP A 92 -8.94 11.66 -18.28
N ARG A 93 -9.31 10.88 -17.25
CA ARG A 93 -9.25 11.34 -15.86
C ARG A 93 -8.86 10.23 -14.89
N VAL A 94 -8.04 10.62 -13.92
CA VAL A 94 -7.63 9.76 -12.81
C VAL A 94 -7.98 10.42 -11.50
N ARG A 95 -8.49 9.63 -10.55
CA ARG A 95 -8.53 10.06 -9.15
C ARG A 95 -7.37 9.48 -8.39
N ARG A 96 -6.91 10.23 -7.40
CA ARG A 96 -5.87 9.80 -6.47
C ARG A 96 -6.37 10.04 -5.06
N LEU A 97 -5.95 9.20 -4.14
CA LEU A 97 -6.02 9.52 -2.73
C LEU A 97 -4.65 10.01 -2.30
N GLU A 98 -4.64 11.11 -1.57
CA GLU A 98 -3.46 11.69 -0.93
C GLU A 98 -3.68 11.71 0.57
N ILE A 99 -2.63 11.36 1.32
CA ILE A 99 -2.63 11.41 2.77
C ILE A 99 -1.46 12.30 3.18
N ARG A 100 -1.77 13.34 3.95
CA ARG A 100 -0.81 14.29 4.48
C ARG A 100 -0.80 14.24 6.00
N VAL A 101 0.39 14.38 6.57
CA VAL A 101 0.62 14.52 8.01
C VAL A 101 1.35 15.85 8.20
N ASP A 102 0.73 16.79 8.89
CA ASP A 102 1.24 18.16 9.07
C ASP A 102 1.65 18.81 7.74
N GLY A 103 0.81 18.66 6.72
CA GLY A 103 1.06 19.16 5.36
C GLY A 103 2.04 18.33 4.53
N ARG A 104 2.85 17.46 5.13
CA ARG A 104 3.78 16.57 4.43
C ARG A 104 3.02 15.42 3.76
N LEU A 105 3.21 15.27 2.44
CA LEU A 105 2.64 14.14 1.70
C LEU A 105 3.36 12.84 2.10
N VAL A 106 2.63 11.89 2.68
CA VAL A 106 3.18 10.57 3.07
C VAL A 106 2.65 9.45 2.18
N HIS A 107 1.44 9.61 1.63
CA HIS A 107 0.86 8.67 0.68
C HIS A 107 0.25 9.38 -0.52
N ARG A 108 0.49 8.85 -1.73
CA ARG A 108 -0.31 9.14 -2.92
C ARG A 108 -0.55 7.85 -3.71
N SER A 109 -1.81 7.65 -4.09
CA SER A 109 -2.18 6.50 -4.93
C SER A 109 -1.43 6.49 -6.25
N ALA A 110 -0.82 5.34 -6.59
CA ALA A 110 0.03 5.13 -7.76
C ALA A 110 1.31 6.00 -7.82
N ASP A 111 1.76 6.54 -6.68
CA ASP A 111 3.03 7.24 -6.55
C ASP A 111 3.97 6.42 -5.64
N PRO A 112 5.08 5.86 -6.16
CA PRO A 112 6.01 5.09 -5.35
C PRO A 112 6.85 5.96 -4.41
N ALA A 113 7.02 7.26 -4.68
CA ALA A 113 7.77 8.15 -3.79
C ALA A 113 7.02 8.48 -2.50
N HIS A 114 5.69 8.29 -2.49
CA HIS A 114 4.81 8.55 -1.35
C HIS A 114 3.97 7.31 -1.09
N ALA A 115 4.58 6.29 -0.49
CA ALA A 115 4.02 4.94 -0.40
C ALA A 115 3.64 4.50 1.03
N TRP A 116 3.53 5.40 2.01
CA TRP A 116 3.10 5.03 3.37
C TRP A 116 1.80 4.22 3.34
N GLY A 117 1.77 3.09 4.06
CA GLY A 117 0.60 2.21 4.11
C GLY A 117 0.20 1.56 2.78
N ALA A 118 1.02 1.63 1.73
CA ALA A 118 0.64 1.15 0.40
C ALA A 118 0.26 -0.34 0.38
N ALA A 119 0.90 -1.19 1.18
CA ALA A 119 0.60 -2.61 1.29
C ALA A 119 -0.88 -2.89 1.61
N TRP A 120 -1.38 -2.31 2.70
CA TRP A 120 -2.76 -2.54 3.14
C TRP A 120 -3.76 -1.69 2.35
N LEU A 121 -3.41 -0.44 1.99
CA LEU A 121 -4.29 0.43 1.19
C LEU A 121 -4.54 -0.10 -0.23
N ARG A 122 -3.59 -0.85 -0.80
CA ARG A 122 -3.71 -1.50 -2.12
C ARG A 122 -4.29 -2.91 -2.03
N ASN A 123 -4.51 -3.46 -0.83
CA ASN A 123 -5.07 -4.79 -0.65
C ASN A 123 -6.39 -4.93 -1.44
N ARG A 124 -6.55 -6.01 -2.20
CA ARG A 124 -7.72 -6.26 -3.06
C ARG A 124 -9.07 -6.17 -2.33
N ARG A 125 -9.12 -6.49 -1.03
CA ARG A 125 -10.33 -6.43 -0.20
C ARG A 125 -10.64 -5.02 0.28
N ILE A 126 -9.61 -4.19 0.49
CA ILE A 126 -9.73 -2.81 0.97
C ILE A 126 -9.95 -1.85 -0.20
N ARG A 127 -9.38 -2.17 -1.37
CA ARG A 127 -9.42 -1.35 -2.59
C ARG A 127 -10.82 -0.83 -2.98
N PRO A 128 -11.91 -1.62 -2.97
CA PRO A 128 -13.24 -1.11 -3.31
C PRO A 128 -13.71 -0.02 -2.34
N VAL A 129 -13.36 -0.13 -1.06
CA VAL A 129 -13.69 0.87 -0.04
C VAL A 129 -12.85 2.12 -0.24
N MET A 130 -11.56 1.99 -0.55
CA MET A 130 -10.71 3.12 -0.90
C MET A 130 -11.20 3.85 -2.16
N GLN A 131 -11.71 3.12 -3.14
CA GLN A 131 -12.35 3.71 -4.32
C GLN A 131 -13.61 4.47 -3.95
N ALA A 132 -14.40 3.95 -3.02
CA ALA A 132 -15.55 4.67 -2.50
C ALA A 132 -15.13 5.96 -1.78
N VAL A 133 -14.06 5.92 -0.97
CA VAL A 133 -13.46 7.12 -0.36
C VAL A 133 -13.08 8.12 -1.44
N ALA A 134 -12.46 7.71 -2.55
CA ALA A 134 -12.01 8.65 -3.59
C ALA A 134 -13.11 9.16 -4.54
N ARG A 135 -14.15 8.36 -4.83
CA ARG A 135 -15.14 8.65 -5.89
C ARG A 135 -16.51 9.10 -5.39
N ARG A 136 -16.97 8.56 -4.26
CA ARG A 136 -18.39 8.63 -3.86
C ARG A 136 -18.54 9.44 -2.58
N PRO A 137 -18.67 10.78 -2.67
CA PRO A 137 -19.11 11.55 -1.53
C PRO A 137 -20.46 10.99 -1.04
N GLY A 138 -20.54 10.63 0.23
CA GLY A 138 -21.71 10.03 0.87
C GLY A 138 -21.68 8.50 1.05
N SER A 139 -20.68 7.77 0.54
CA SER A 139 -20.61 6.32 0.78
C SER A 139 -20.58 5.97 2.28
N PRO A 140 -21.42 5.03 2.78
CA PRO A 140 -21.50 4.71 4.20
C PRO A 140 -20.15 4.28 4.79
N ASN A 141 -19.41 3.48 4.03
CA ASN A 141 -18.17 2.86 4.47
C ASN A 141 -16.95 3.81 4.45
N ARG A 142 -17.08 5.00 3.84
CA ARG A 142 -15.95 5.92 3.70
C ARG A 142 -15.47 6.46 5.04
N ARG A 143 -16.39 6.78 5.97
CA ARG A 143 -16.05 7.35 7.27
C ARG A 143 -15.26 6.35 8.11
N GLY A 144 -15.67 5.08 8.09
CA GLY A 144 -14.93 4.00 8.74
C GLY A 144 -13.51 3.85 8.18
N MET A 145 -13.36 3.90 6.86
CA MET A 145 -12.05 3.82 6.22
C MET A 145 -11.17 5.04 6.53
N VAL A 146 -11.70 6.26 6.46
CA VAL A 146 -10.97 7.48 6.82
C VAL A 146 -10.52 7.44 8.28
N ARG A 147 -11.38 6.97 9.20
CA ARG A 147 -11.00 6.76 10.61
C ARG A 147 -9.88 5.73 10.76
N ALA A 148 -9.95 4.61 10.03
CA ALA A 148 -8.90 3.60 10.05
C ALA A 148 -7.55 4.15 9.54
N ILE A 149 -7.58 4.96 8.47
CA ILE A 149 -6.40 5.66 7.95
C ILE A 149 -5.82 6.60 9.01
N ILE A 150 -6.66 7.45 9.62
CA ILE A 150 -6.21 8.41 10.63
C ILE A 150 -5.65 7.68 11.85
N HIS A 151 -6.29 6.62 12.31
CA HIS A 151 -5.78 5.81 13.42
C HIS A 151 -4.42 5.18 13.10
N ALA A 152 -4.26 4.61 11.89
CA ALA A 152 -2.97 4.07 11.45
C ALA A 152 -1.89 5.16 11.37
N ALA A 153 -2.22 6.33 10.82
CA ALA A 153 -1.30 7.45 10.73
C ALA A 153 -0.90 7.97 12.12
N ARG A 154 -1.83 8.06 13.07
CA ARG A 154 -1.51 8.48 14.46
C ARG A 154 -0.54 7.52 15.16
N ARG A 155 -0.66 6.22 14.90
CA ARG A 155 0.26 5.23 15.47
C ARG A 155 1.64 5.35 14.86
N ASP A 156 1.70 5.55 13.55
CA ASP A 156 2.97 5.57 12.80
C ASP A 156 3.64 6.97 12.83
N PHE A 157 2.90 8.03 13.16
CA PHE A 157 3.34 9.43 13.31
C PHE A 157 2.76 10.04 14.61
N PRO A 158 3.28 9.66 15.79
CA PRO A 158 2.70 10.04 17.08
C PRO A 158 2.76 11.55 17.37
N GLU A 159 3.70 12.26 16.76
CA GLU A 159 3.88 13.71 16.84
C GLU A 159 2.94 14.53 15.94
N ALA A 160 2.10 13.86 15.14
CA ALA A 160 1.23 14.53 14.19
C ALA A 160 0.25 15.51 14.87
N GLY A 161 0.16 16.73 14.35
CA GLY A 161 -0.84 17.73 14.76
C GLY A 161 -2.11 17.68 13.90
N GLU A 162 -1.96 17.46 12.59
CA GLU A 162 -3.02 17.37 11.61
C GLU A 162 -2.79 16.18 10.66
N ILE A 163 -3.84 15.42 10.41
CA ILE A 163 -3.87 14.40 9.35
C ILE A 163 -4.96 14.76 8.35
N THR A 164 -4.56 14.89 7.09
CA THR A 164 -5.47 15.16 5.98
C THR A 164 -5.57 13.95 5.05
N VAL A 165 -6.79 13.55 4.70
CA VAL A 165 -7.06 12.59 3.62
C VAL A 165 -7.79 13.32 2.50
N THR A 166 -7.15 13.50 1.36
CA THR A 166 -7.70 14.23 0.22
C THR A 166 -7.90 13.30 -0.96
N ALA A 167 -9.10 13.29 -1.53
CA ALA A 167 -9.29 12.74 -2.86
C ALA A 167 -9.06 13.86 -3.88
N THR A 168 -8.24 13.60 -4.88
CA THR A 168 -7.98 14.52 -5.97
C THR A 168 -8.39 13.91 -7.30
N ARG A 169 -8.70 14.76 -8.28
CA ARG A 169 -9.05 14.40 -9.65
C ARG A 169 -8.13 15.18 -10.59
N ALA A 170 -7.43 14.46 -11.46
CA ALA A 170 -6.52 15.04 -12.45
C ALA A 170 -6.90 14.57 -13.86
N PRO A 171 -6.66 15.39 -14.90
CA PRO A 171 -6.71 14.93 -16.27
C PRO A 171 -5.64 13.85 -16.51
N PHE A 172 -5.89 12.97 -17.47
CA PHE A 172 -4.98 11.92 -17.90
C PHE A 172 -4.95 11.91 -19.44
N PRO A 173 -3.79 12.15 -20.09
CA PRO A 173 -2.51 12.53 -19.49
C PRO A 173 -2.56 13.93 -18.86
N GLY A 174 -1.88 14.12 -17.71
CA GLY A 174 -1.86 15.39 -17.00
C GLY A 174 -1.54 15.24 -15.50
N THR A 175 -1.23 16.36 -14.84
CA THR A 175 -0.79 16.39 -13.43
C THR A 175 -1.54 17.38 -12.55
N GLU A 176 -2.29 18.32 -13.12
CA GLU A 176 -3.07 19.28 -12.34
C GLU A 176 -4.23 18.59 -11.64
N ALA A 177 -4.08 18.43 -10.33
CA ALA A 177 -5.00 17.69 -9.50
C ALA A 177 -5.91 18.67 -8.75
N ALA A 178 -7.20 18.66 -9.06
CA ALA A 178 -8.21 19.39 -8.30
C ALA A 178 -8.68 18.54 -7.11
N PRO A 179 -8.73 19.08 -5.87
CA PRO A 179 -9.32 18.36 -4.75
C PRO A 179 -10.83 18.17 -4.99
N THR A 180 -11.35 16.97 -4.71
CA THR A 180 -12.79 16.70 -4.80
C THR A 180 -13.46 16.72 -3.45
N HIS A 181 -12.79 16.18 -2.42
CA HIS A 181 -13.21 16.27 -1.04
C HIS A 181 -12.03 15.97 -0.13
N ARG A 182 -12.06 16.57 1.04
CA ARG A 182 -10.98 16.55 2.02
C ARG A 182 -11.55 16.14 3.36
N TYR A 183 -10.84 15.26 4.05
CA TYR A 183 -11.12 14.92 5.43
C TYR A 183 -9.95 15.41 6.27
N VAL A 184 -10.26 16.11 7.35
CA VAL A 184 -9.27 16.67 8.26
C VAL A 184 -9.54 16.14 9.65
N ALA A 185 -8.50 15.73 10.34
CA ALA A 185 -8.54 15.43 11.77
C ALA A 185 -7.33 16.08 12.44
N VAL A 186 -7.59 16.78 13.53
CA VAL A 186 -6.63 17.62 14.24
C VAL A 186 -6.54 17.15 15.70
N ALA A 187 -5.34 17.14 16.26
CA ALA A 187 -5.12 16.89 17.68
C ALA A 187 -5.76 18.01 18.54
N PRO A 188 -6.20 17.73 19.78
CA PRO A 188 -6.21 16.41 20.44
C PRO A 188 -7.48 15.60 20.14
N ASP A 189 -8.53 16.21 19.58
CA ASP A 189 -9.85 15.60 19.47
C ASP A 189 -9.91 14.49 18.42
N TRP A 190 -9.10 14.61 17.36
CA TRP A 190 -9.05 13.68 16.24
C TRP A 190 -10.41 13.40 15.57
N ALA A 191 -11.37 14.30 15.78
CA ALA A 191 -12.67 14.24 15.14
C ALA A 191 -12.49 14.45 13.64
N VAL A 192 -13.08 13.55 12.85
CA VAL A 192 -12.99 13.61 11.39
C VAL A 192 -14.02 14.61 10.88
N VAL A 193 -13.55 15.76 10.38
CA VAL A 193 -14.36 16.75 9.69
C VAL A 193 -14.24 16.53 8.19
N GLU A 194 -15.37 16.54 7.49
CA GLU A 194 -15.40 16.47 6.03
C GLU A 194 -15.55 17.89 5.46
N GLU A 195 -14.52 18.35 4.76
CA GLU A 195 -14.52 19.59 4.00
C GLU A 195 -14.87 19.24 2.54
N ARG A 196 -16.01 19.77 2.07
CA ARG A 196 -16.32 19.74 0.65
C ARG A 196 -15.50 20.82 -0.04
N ALA A 197 -14.70 20.43 -1.04
CA ALA A 197 -14.03 21.41 -1.88
C ALA A 197 -15.11 22.20 -2.66
N PRO A 198 -15.00 23.53 -2.78
CA PRO A 198 -15.81 24.29 -3.72
C PRO A 198 -15.51 23.76 -5.12
N TRP A 199 -16.58 23.44 -5.85
CA TRP A 199 -16.52 22.86 -7.20
C TRP A 199 -16.09 23.89 -8.24
#